data_AF-A0AA39ZU28-F1
#
_entry.id   AF-A0AA39ZU28-F1
#
_cell.length_a   1.000
_cell.length_b   1.000
_cell.length_c   1.000
_cell.angle_alpha   90.00
_cell.angle_beta   90.00
_cell.angle_gamma   90.00
#
_symmetry.space_group_name_H-M   'P 1'
#
loop_
_entity.id
_entity.type
_entity.pdbx_description
1 polymer ?
#
loop_
_entity_poly.entity_id
_entity_poly.type
_entity_poly.pdbx_seq_one_letter_code
_entity_poly.pdbx_strand_id
1 'polypeptide(L)'
;SGFYIALGTVAASIFFYSVSRTGEDGKPSAIHRALEQWADLKDKWEVRNQLTTAAVEQAGRDKNIFINAPRNTHYELRHPEAFQHGSPFNVPAGHYVNMDKVVAHYRKQHLDEEERKAKNLAAAE
;
A
#
# COMPACT_ATOMS: atom_id res chain seq x y z
N SER A 1 -49.52 35.73 29.27
CA SER A 1 -48.52 34.80 28.69
C SER A 1 -48.15 35.14 27.24
N GLY A 2 -49.12 35.43 26.35
CA GLY A 2 -48.84 35.76 24.94
C GLY A 2 -47.94 36.98 24.69
N PHE A 3 -47.98 38.00 25.56
CA PHE A 3 -47.11 39.18 25.46
C PHE A 3 -45.62 38.83 25.56
N TYR A 4 -45.22 38.00 26.53
CA TYR A 4 -43.83 37.56 26.68
C TYR A 4 -43.37 36.65 25.53
N ILE A 5 -44.28 35.82 25.01
CA ILE A 5 -44.02 35.01 23.83
C ILE A 5 -43.77 35.91 22.62
N ALA A 6 -44.64 36.90 22.37
CA ALA A 6 -44.49 37.84 21.27
C ALA A 6 -43.16 38.62 21.38
N LEU A 7 -42.83 39.13 22.58
CA LEU A 7 -41.58 39.86 22.82
C LEU A 7 -40.35 38.98 22.58
N GLY A 8 -40.40 37.72 23.04
CA GLY A 8 -39.36 36.72 22.78
C GLY A 8 -39.23 36.37 21.30
N THR A 9 -40.36 36.30 20.58
CA THR A 9 -40.37 35.99 19.14
C THR A 9 -39.77 37.13 18.32
N VAL A 10 -40.05 38.38 18.69
CA VAL A 10 -39.46 39.57 18.05
C VAL A 10 -37.95 39.65 18.31
N ALA A 11 -37.52 39.46 19.55
CA ALA A 11 -36.09 39.45 19.86
C ALA A 11 -35.34 38.30 19.15
N ALA A 12 -35.92 37.10 19.12
CA ALA A 12 -35.35 35.94 18.45
C ALA A 12 -35.28 36.11 16.94
N SER A 13 -36.30 36.70 16.31
CA SER A 13 -36.31 36.97 14.86
C SER A 13 -35.28 38.04 14.47
N ILE A 14 -35.08 39.09 15.28
CA ILE A 14 -34.02 40.08 15.06
C ILE A 14 -32.63 39.42 15.17
N PHE A 15 -32.44 38.55 16.16
CA PHE A 15 -31.19 37.81 16.33
C PHE A 15 -30.92 36.85 15.16
N PHE A 16 -31.93 36.08 14.73
CA PHE A 16 -31.80 35.20 13.57
C PHE A 16 -31.52 35.99 12.28
N TYR A 17 -32.15 37.15 12.13
CA TYR A 17 -31.92 38.03 11.00
C TYR A 17 -30.49 38.59 10.98
N SER A 18 -29.96 39.00 12.15
CA SER A 18 -28.60 39.52 12.24
C SER A 18 -27.52 38.46 11.97
N VAL A 19 -27.75 37.21 12.39
CA VAL A 19 -26.82 36.09 12.18
C VAL A 19 -26.91 35.48 10.78
N SER A 20 -28.10 35.48 10.16
CA SER A 20 -28.31 34.95 8.80
C SER A 20 -27.89 35.90 7.69
N ARG A 21 -27.82 37.21 7.98
CA ARG A 21 -27.33 38.24 7.07
C ARG A 21 -25.89 38.00 6.63
N THR A 22 -25.62 38.20 5.34
CA THR A 22 -24.25 38.32 4.80
C THR A 22 -23.63 39.65 5.24
N GLY A 23 -22.36 39.63 5.64
CA GLY A 23 -21.65 40.85 6.07
C GLY A 23 -21.52 41.88 4.94
N GLU A 24 -21.29 43.15 5.28
CA GLU A 24 -21.16 44.27 4.31
C GLU A 24 -20.10 44.01 3.20
N ASP A 25 -19.13 43.14 3.45
CA ASP A 25 -18.07 42.74 2.53
C ASP A 25 -18.43 41.56 1.60
N GLY A 26 -19.69 41.10 1.58
CA GLY A 26 -20.10 39.92 0.80
C GLY A 26 -19.61 38.58 1.38
N LYS A 27 -19.09 38.57 2.61
CA LYS A 27 -18.62 37.36 3.30
C LYS A 27 -19.81 36.48 3.72
N PRO A 28 -19.67 35.14 3.62
CA PRO A 28 -20.73 34.21 4.02
C PRO A 28 -21.11 34.37 5.50
N SER A 29 -22.39 34.22 5.80
CA SER A 29 -22.95 34.25 7.16
C SER A 29 -22.22 33.26 8.09
N ALA A 30 -22.17 33.56 9.40
CA ALA A 30 -21.60 32.67 10.40
C ALA A 30 -22.22 31.26 10.37
N ILE A 31 -23.51 31.16 10.04
CA ILE A 31 -24.20 29.86 9.88
C ILE A 31 -23.69 29.13 8.64
N HIS A 32 -23.48 29.85 7.53
CA HIS A 32 -22.93 29.26 6.31
C HIS A 32 -21.53 28.71 6.53
N ARG A 33 -20.65 29.46 7.21
CA ARG A 33 -19.30 29.02 7.56
C ARG A 33 -19.32 27.78 8.46
N ALA A 34 -20.25 27.72 9.42
CA ALA A 34 -20.39 26.54 10.26
C ALA A 34 -20.82 25.33 9.41
N LEU A 35 -21.81 25.50 8.52
CA LEU A 35 -22.27 24.44 7.62
C LEU A 35 -21.15 23.95 6.67
N GLU A 36 -20.38 24.87 6.08
CA GLU A 36 -19.20 24.53 5.26
C GLU A 36 -18.18 23.73 6.07
N GLN A 37 -17.87 24.16 7.30
CA GLN A 37 -16.94 23.44 8.15
C GLN A 37 -17.43 22.02 8.49
N TRP A 38 -18.73 21.85 8.72
CA TRP A 38 -19.34 20.53 8.91
C TRP A 38 -19.31 19.67 7.65
N ALA A 39 -19.56 20.25 6.48
CA ALA A 39 -19.46 19.56 5.20
C ALA A 39 -18.01 19.10 4.94
N ASP A 40 -17.03 19.99 5.13
CA ASP A 40 -15.60 19.67 5.02
C ASP A 40 -15.18 18.53 5.94
N LEU A 41 -15.71 18.50 7.18
CA LEU A 41 -15.42 17.43 8.12
C LEU A 41 -15.98 16.09 7.63
N LYS A 42 -17.21 16.10 7.10
CA LYS A 42 -17.84 14.91 6.52
C LYS A 42 -17.05 14.37 5.34
N ASP A 43 -16.65 15.23 4.41
CA ASP A 43 -15.87 14.84 3.23
C ASP A 43 -14.51 14.26 3.63
N LYS A 44 -13.83 14.89 4.59
CA LYS A 44 -12.56 14.39 5.13
C LYS A 44 -12.72 13.04 5.83
N TRP A 45 -13.85 12.79 6.49
CA TRP A 45 -14.13 11.50 7.12
C TRP A 45 -14.45 10.42 6.09
N GLU A 46 -15.21 10.78 5.06
CA GLU A 46 -15.50 9.89 3.94
C GLU A 46 -14.21 9.44 3.23
N VAL A 47 -13.34 10.38 2.87
CA VAL A 47 -12.05 10.07 2.23
C VAL A 47 -11.19 9.15 3.10
N ARG A 48 -11.12 9.40 4.42
CA ARG A 48 -10.36 8.55 5.35
C ARG A 48 -10.93 7.14 5.45
N ASN A 49 -12.26 7.03 5.52
CA ASN A 49 -12.94 5.74 5.57
C ASN A 49 -12.71 4.95 4.28
N GLN A 50 -12.81 5.60 3.13
CA GLN A 50 -12.51 4.98 1.83
C GLN A 50 -11.07 4.46 1.77
N LEU A 51 -10.08 5.27 2.16
CA LEU A 51 -8.67 4.86 2.20
C LEU A 51 -8.43 3.67 3.16
N THR A 52 -9.04 3.72 4.33
CA THR A 52 -8.88 2.65 5.34
C THR A 52 -9.50 1.35 4.86
N THR A 53 -10.70 1.40 4.28
CA THR A 53 -11.35 0.23 3.68
C THR A 53 -10.51 -0.35 2.56
N ALA A 54 -10.00 0.48 1.64
CA ALA A 54 -9.12 0.03 0.56
C ALA A 54 -7.84 -0.65 1.08
N ALA A 55 -7.23 -0.10 2.13
CA ALA A 55 -6.05 -0.69 2.76
C ALA A 55 -6.36 -2.05 3.40
N VAL A 56 -7.50 -2.18 4.09
CA VAL A 56 -7.95 -3.44 4.69
C VAL A 56 -8.24 -4.49 3.62
N GLU A 57 -8.90 -4.11 2.52
CA GLU A 57 -9.14 -5.01 1.39
C GLU A 57 -7.85 -5.49 0.74
N GLN A 58 -6.88 -4.59 0.55
CA GLN A 58 -5.56 -4.96 0.03
C GLN A 58 -4.85 -5.93 0.98
N ALA A 59 -4.81 -5.63 2.28
CA ALA A 59 -4.21 -6.52 3.27
C ALA A 59 -4.90 -7.89 3.31
N GLY A 60 -6.22 -7.95 3.10
CA GLY A 60 -6.98 -9.19 2.96
C GLY A 60 -6.56 -9.99 1.73
N ARG A 61 -6.39 -9.34 0.57
CA ARG A 61 -5.89 -9.97 -0.66
C ARG A 61 -4.47 -10.48 -0.49
N ASP A 62 -3.58 -9.69 0.10
CA ASP A 62 -2.18 -10.07 0.31
C ASP A 62 -2.08 -11.26 1.26
N LYS A 63 -2.85 -11.25 2.37
CA LYS A 63 -2.94 -12.38 3.29
C LYS A 63 -3.40 -13.66 2.58
N ASN A 64 -4.39 -13.54 1.68
CA ASN A 64 -4.85 -14.68 0.90
C ASN A 64 -3.74 -15.27 0.02
N ILE A 65 -2.93 -14.42 -0.62
CA ILE A 65 -1.76 -14.86 -1.39
C ILE A 65 -0.76 -15.55 -0.47
N PHE A 66 -0.41 -14.99 0.69
CA PHE A 66 0.57 -15.60 1.59
C PHE A 66 0.15 -16.94 2.17
N ILE A 67 -1.15 -17.14 2.41
CA ILE A 67 -1.67 -18.40 2.98
C ILE A 67 -1.80 -19.47 1.90
N ASN A 68 -2.27 -19.11 0.71
CA ASN A 68 -2.62 -20.08 -0.33
C ASN A 68 -1.55 -20.28 -1.40
N ALA A 69 -0.58 -19.36 -1.55
CA ALA A 69 0.49 -19.55 -2.50
C ALA A 69 1.45 -20.66 -2.03
N PRO A 70 1.84 -21.60 -2.92
CA PRO A 70 2.85 -22.59 -2.59
C PRO A 70 4.18 -21.89 -2.29
N ARG A 71 4.78 -22.19 -1.13
CA ARG A 71 6.12 -21.69 -0.80
C ARG A 71 7.12 -22.27 -1.79
N ASN A 72 7.91 -21.41 -2.43
CA ASN A 72 9.04 -21.90 -3.22
C ASN A 72 10.08 -22.49 -2.26
N THR A 73 10.31 -23.80 -2.35
CA THR A 73 11.34 -24.52 -1.57
C THR A 73 12.74 -24.33 -2.16
N HIS A 74 12.84 -23.77 -3.36
CA HIS A 74 14.10 -23.60 -4.07
C HIS A 74 14.46 -22.11 -4.06
N TYR A 75 15.64 -21.80 -3.52
CA TYR A 75 16.22 -20.47 -3.58
C TYR A 75 17.49 -20.52 -4.41
N GLU A 76 17.54 -19.70 -5.45
CA GLU A 76 18.75 -19.54 -6.26
C GLU A 76 19.74 -18.65 -5.50
N LEU A 77 20.91 -19.19 -5.17
CA LEU A 77 21.97 -18.41 -4.54
C LEU A 77 22.56 -17.46 -5.58
N ARG A 78 22.65 -16.17 -5.25
CA ARG A 78 23.35 -15.18 -6.09
C ARG A 78 24.84 -15.50 -6.25
N HIS A 79 25.40 -16.23 -5.29
CA HIS A 79 26.82 -16.51 -5.12
C HIS A 79 27.00 -18.01 -4.86
N PRO A 80 27.36 -18.82 -5.87
CA PRO A 80 27.50 -20.27 -5.71
C PRO A 80 28.63 -20.67 -4.74
N GLU A 81 29.61 -19.80 -4.51
CA GLU A 81 30.68 -19.97 -3.53
C GLU A 81 30.17 -20.05 -2.08
N ALA A 82 28.95 -19.59 -1.82
CA ALA A 82 28.33 -19.67 -0.49
C ALA A 82 28.16 -21.13 -0.01
N PHE A 83 28.04 -22.11 -0.92
CA PHE A 83 27.94 -23.53 -0.55
C PHE A 83 29.19 -24.07 0.17
N GLN A 84 30.35 -23.48 -0.06
CA GLN A 84 31.63 -23.91 0.51
C GLN A 84 32.23 -22.85 1.45
N HIS A 85 31.45 -21.80 1.76
CA HIS A 85 31.89 -20.73 2.65
C HIS A 85 32.08 -21.29 4.06
N GLY A 86 33.31 -21.23 4.57
CA GLY A 86 33.69 -21.74 5.88
C GLY A 86 35.15 -21.45 6.20
N SER A 87 35.59 -21.83 7.40
CA SER A 87 37.00 -21.72 7.79
C SER A 87 37.87 -22.64 6.92
N PRO A 88 38.97 -22.17 6.32
CA PRO A 88 39.87 -23.01 5.54
C PRO A 88 40.76 -23.90 6.42
N PHE A 89 40.78 -23.69 7.73
CA PHE A 89 41.66 -24.39 8.67
C PHE A 89 40.92 -25.49 9.44
N ASN A 90 41.60 -26.62 9.67
CA ASN A 90 41.12 -27.75 10.45
C ASN A 90 39.82 -28.39 9.93
N VAL A 91 39.68 -28.51 8.61
CA VAL A 91 38.54 -29.17 7.97
C VAL A 91 38.89 -30.63 7.67
N PRO A 92 38.26 -31.62 8.34
CA PRO A 92 38.51 -33.02 8.06
C PRO A 92 38.06 -33.38 6.63
N ALA A 93 38.74 -34.33 6.00
CA ALA A 93 38.36 -34.82 4.69
C ALA A 93 36.92 -35.37 4.71
N GLY A 94 36.09 -34.94 3.73
CA GLY A 94 34.68 -35.32 3.65
C GLY A 94 33.71 -34.39 4.41
N HIS A 95 34.18 -33.28 4.98
CA HIS A 95 33.32 -32.29 5.65
C HIS A 95 32.32 -31.61 4.71
N TYR A 96 32.72 -31.34 3.46
CA TYR A 96 31.86 -30.72 2.46
C TYR A 96 31.00 -31.78 1.73
N VAL A 97 29.76 -31.41 1.43
CA VAL A 97 28.80 -32.25 0.71
C VAL A 97 29.25 -32.42 -0.75
N ASN A 98 29.03 -33.61 -1.33
CA ASN A 98 29.25 -33.82 -2.76
C ASN A 98 28.35 -32.89 -3.60
N MET A 99 28.97 -32.10 -4.47
CA MET A 99 28.32 -31.07 -5.29
C MET A 99 28.09 -31.50 -6.76
N ASP A 100 28.40 -32.74 -7.14
CA ASP A 100 28.43 -33.19 -8.55
C ASP A 100 27.08 -32.97 -9.26
N LYS A 101 25.98 -33.22 -8.54
CA LYS A 101 24.61 -32.98 -9.07
C LYS A 101 24.32 -31.51 -9.32
N VAL A 102 24.79 -30.62 -8.45
CA VAL A 102 24.60 -29.17 -8.58
C VAL A 102 25.44 -28.64 -9.72
N VAL A 103 26.69 -29.10 -9.84
CA VAL A 103 27.56 -28.79 -10.97
C VAL A 103 26.93 -29.25 -12.29
N ALA A 104 26.41 -30.47 -12.35
CA ALA A 104 25.75 -30.99 -13.54
C ALA A 104 24.51 -30.16 -13.94
N HIS A 105 23.70 -29.74 -12.97
CA HIS A 105 22.53 -28.88 -13.19
C HIS A 105 22.93 -27.55 -13.83
N TYR A 106 23.84 -26.80 -13.22
CA TYR A 106 24.24 -25.49 -13.75
C TYR A 106 24.99 -25.61 -15.07
N ARG A 107 25.80 -26.66 -15.27
CA ARG A 107 26.44 -26.92 -16.55
C ARG A 107 25.43 -27.11 -17.67
N LYS A 108 24.36 -27.86 -17.41
CA LYS A 108 23.25 -28.02 -18.36
C LYS A 108 22.57 -26.68 -18.65
N GLN A 109 22.24 -25.92 -17.61
CA GLN A 109 21.62 -24.60 -17.75
C GLN A 109 22.46 -23.64 -18.62
N HIS A 110 23.78 -23.61 -18.42
CA HIS A 110 24.67 -22.80 -19.25
C HIS A 110 24.64 -23.22 -20.72
N LEU A 111 24.67 -24.52 -21.03
CA LEU A 111 24.58 -25.01 -22.40
C LEU A 111 23.24 -24.64 -23.05
N ASP A 112 22.12 -24.82 -22.33
CA ASP A 112 20.79 -24.45 -22.80
C ASP A 112 20.68 -22.93 -23.08
N GLU A 113 21.31 -22.09 -22.26
CA GLU A 113 21.37 -20.65 -22.45
C GLU A 113 22.22 -20.23 -23.65
N GLU A 114 23.37 -20.87 -23.86
CA GLU A 114 24.24 -20.62 -25.03
C GLU A 114 23.54 -21.04 -26.32
N GLU A 115 22.84 -22.18 -26.34
CA GLU A 115 22.01 -22.58 -27.48
C GLU A 115 20.91 -21.56 -27.78
N ARG A 116 20.24 -21.03 -26.74
CA ARG A 116 19.21 -19.99 -26.90
C ARG A 116 19.81 -18.71 -27.47
N LYS A 117 20.97 -18.28 -26.98
CA LYS A 117 21.68 -17.09 -27.51
C LYS A 117 22.10 -17.29 -28.97
N ALA A 118 22.64 -18.46 -29.31
CA ALA A 118 23.04 -18.80 -30.68
C ALA A 118 21.83 -18.81 -31.63
N LYS A 119 20.69 -19.38 -31.23
CA LYS A 119 19.44 -19.36 -32.01
C LYS A 119 18.94 -17.93 -32.23
N ASN A 120 18.96 -17.09 -31.19
CA ASN A 120 18.55 -15.70 -31.31
C ASN A 120 19.48 -14.89 -32.23
N LEU A 121 20.78 -15.16 -32.20
CA LEU A 121 21.75 -14.53 -33.09
C LEU A 121 21.52 -14.96 -34.55
N ALA A 122 21.35 -16.26 -34.79
CA ALA A 122 21.09 -16.81 -36.13
C ALA A 122 19.73 -16.39 -36.72
N ALA A 123 18.75 -16.00 -35.89
CA ALA A 123 17.47 -15.47 -36.33
C ALA A 123 17.47 -13.94 -36.54
N ALA A 124 18.51 -13.25 -36.06
CA ALA A 124 18.68 -11.81 -36.22
C ALA A 124 19.57 -11.46 -37.44
N GLU A 125 20.29 -12.44 -37.99
CA GLU A 125 20.92 -12.39 -39.32
C GLU A 125 19.91 -12.73 -40.43
#